data_AF-A0A9D2LWM7-F1
#
_entry.id   AF-A0A9D2LWM7-F1
#
_cell.length_a   1.000
_cell.length_b   1.000
_cell.length_c   1.000
_cell.angle_alpha   90.00
_cell.angle_beta   90.00
_cell.angle_gamma   90.00
#
_symmetry.space_group_name_H-M   'P 1'
#
loop_
_entity.id
_entity.type
_entity.pdbx_description
1 polymer ?
#
loop_
_entity_poly.entity_id
_entity_poly.type
_entity_poly.pdbx_seq_one_letter_code
_entity_poly.pdbx_strand_id
1 'polypeptide(L)'
;RSEMNVPPSKKAHLYIETGDTAAFEAEREAIAKLAYCSAVEIGESFPQAEGSVTVVTAACRGYLPMDDLVDKKAETARLTKELEGAKKQLATAEAKLQNEKFISKAPQNVIDGVKDNAAKLREKVRMIEESLAALG
;
A
#
# COMPACT_ATOMS: atom_id res chain seq x y z
N ARG A 1 -11.41 7.90 -6.44
CA ARG A 1 -10.05 8.16 -5.91
C ARG A 1 -10.04 8.29 -4.38
N SER A 2 -10.95 9.08 -3.78
CA SER A 2 -11.06 9.26 -2.32
C SER A 2 -11.29 7.95 -1.54
N GLU A 3 -12.07 7.03 -2.10
CA GLU A 3 -12.33 5.71 -1.49
C GLU A 3 -11.12 4.77 -1.52
N MET A 4 -10.13 5.05 -2.38
CA MET A 4 -8.98 4.17 -2.64
C MET A 4 -7.67 4.72 -2.06
N ASN A 5 -7.77 5.68 -1.13
CA ASN A 5 -6.64 6.29 -0.42
C ASN A 5 -5.52 6.83 -1.32
N VAL A 6 -5.86 7.21 -2.56
CA VAL A 6 -4.88 7.77 -3.49
C VAL A 6 -4.50 9.17 -3.04
N PRO A 7 -3.20 9.47 -2.84
CA PRO A 7 -2.76 10.80 -2.45
C PRO A 7 -3.30 11.87 -3.41
N PRO A 8 -3.87 12.98 -2.91
CA PRO A 8 -4.41 14.05 -3.76
C PRO A 8 -3.39 14.65 -4.73
N SER A 9 -2.09 14.56 -4.41
CA SER A 9 -0.98 15.08 -5.20
C SER A 9 -0.48 14.16 -6.31
N LYS A 10 -0.88 12.88 -6.33
CA LYS A 10 -0.48 11.94 -7.40
C LYS A 10 -1.42 12.12 -8.58
N LYS A 11 -0.87 12.36 -9.77
CA LYS A 11 -1.64 12.39 -11.01
C LYS A 11 -1.81 10.97 -11.54
N ALA A 12 -3.02 10.63 -11.96
CA ALA A 12 -3.34 9.29 -12.46
C ALA A 12 -3.28 9.21 -13.99
N HIS A 13 -3.06 8.02 -14.54
CA HIS A 13 -3.34 7.74 -15.94
C HIS A 13 -4.75 7.15 -16.06
N LEU A 14 -5.66 7.79 -16.80
CA LEU A 14 -7.04 7.33 -16.97
C LEU A 14 -7.24 6.76 -18.36
N TYR A 15 -7.90 5.61 -18.46
CA TYR A 15 -8.33 5.02 -19.74
C TYR A 15 -9.86 5.04 -19.80
N ILE A 16 -10.44 5.41 -20.94
CA ILE A 16 -11.88 5.48 -21.15
C ILE A 16 -12.26 4.67 -22.37
N GLU A 17 -12.96 3.57 -22.15
CA GLU A 17 -13.65 2.82 -23.19
C GLU A 17 -15.03 3.41 -23.46
N THR A 18 -15.29 3.78 -24.71
CA THR A 18 -16.56 4.33 -25.14
C THR A 18 -16.83 4.01 -26.60
N GLY A 19 -18.10 3.88 -26.98
CA GLY A 19 -18.52 3.80 -28.38
C GLY A 19 -18.60 5.17 -29.06
N ASP A 20 -18.53 6.27 -28.30
CA ASP A 20 -18.51 7.64 -28.80
C ASP A 20 -17.17 8.30 -28.44
N THR A 21 -16.10 7.86 -29.10
CA THR A 21 -14.75 8.38 -28.84
C THR A 21 -14.66 9.87 -29.10
N ALA A 22 -15.26 10.36 -30.20
CA ALA A 22 -15.22 11.76 -30.61
C ALA A 22 -15.74 12.72 -29.51
N ALA A 23 -16.85 12.39 -28.85
CA ALA A 23 -17.39 13.22 -27.77
C ALA A 23 -16.45 13.30 -26.56
N PHE A 24 -15.81 12.19 -26.19
CA PHE A 24 -14.86 12.18 -25.08
C PHE A 24 -13.54 12.84 -25.44
N GLU A 25 -13.12 12.80 -26.70
CA GLU A 25 -11.91 13.48 -27.14
C GLU A 25 -12.02 14.99 -27.15
N ALA A 26 -13.17 15.51 -27.53
CA ALA A 26 -13.46 16.94 -27.43
C ALA A 26 -13.29 17.47 -26.00
N GLU A 27 -13.60 16.63 -25.00
CA GLU A 27 -13.57 16.99 -23.58
C GLU A 27 -12.34 16.44 -22.83
N ARG A 28 -11.36 15.85 -23.53
CA ARG A 28 -10.20 15.17 -22.91
C ARG A 28 -9.49 16.03 -21.87
N GLU A 29 -9.23 17.30 -22.18
CA GLU A 29 -8.55 18.21 -21.25
C GLU A 29 -9.38 18.52 -20.01
N ALA A 30 -10.69 18.70 -20.17
CA ALA A 30 -11.60 18.96 -19.06
C ALA A 30 -11.67 17.74 -18.14
N ILE A 31 -11.79 16.55 -18.72
CA ILE A 31 -11.74 15.27 -18.01
C ILE A 31 -10.43 15.13 -17.24
N ALA A 32 -9.28 15.39 -17.88
CA ALA A 32 -7.96 15.30 -17.24
C ALA A 32 -7.84 16.23 -16.03
N LYS A 33 -8.35 17.47 -16.13
CA LYS A 33 -8.32 18.46 -15.04
C LYS A 33 -9.24 18.05 -13.88
N LEU A 34 -10.48 17.66 -14.19
CA LEU A 34 -11.48 17.29 -13.18
C LEU A 34 -11.14 15.97 -12.47
N ALA A 35 -10.62 14.99 -13.19
CA ALA A 35 -10.20 13.71 -12.62
C ALA A 35 -8.80 13.75 -11.97
N TYR A 36 -8.07 14.86 -12.15
CA TYR A 36 -6.69 15.04 -11.70
C TYR A 36 -5.74 13.97 -12.27
N CYS A 37 -5.78 13.84 -13.60
CA CYS A 37 -5.00 12.88 -14.37
C CYS A 37 -3.81 13.56 -15.06
N SER A 38 -2.70 12.84 -15.20
CA SER A 38 -1.54 13.25 -16.01
C SER A 38 -1.77 12.99 -17.48
N ALA A 39 -2.59 11.99 -17.79
CA ALA A 39 -3.02 11.63 -19.13
C ALA A 39 -4.39 10.95 -19.09
N VAL A 40 -5.12 11.05 -20.20
CA VAL A 40 -6.39 10.36 -20.44
C VAL A 40 -6.25 9.71 -21.80
N GLU A 41 -6.41 8.39 -21.90
CA GLU A 41 -6.51 7.65 -23.17
C GLU A 41 -7.96 7.26 -23.43
N ILE A 42 -8.43 7.47 -24.64
CA ILE A 42 -9.81 7.17 -25.05
C ILE A 42 -9.75 6.21 -26.23
N GLY A 43 -10.62 5.21 -26.21
CA GLY A 43 -10.66 4.16 -27.22
C GLY A 43 -11.92 3.32 -27.12
N GLU A 44 -12.11 2.40 -28.06
CA GLU A 44 -13.25 1.48 -28.03
C GLU A 44 -13.02 0.28 -27.11
N SER A 45 -11.75 -0.06 -26.86
CA SER A 45 -11.34 -1.19 -26.04
C SER A 45 -9.88 -1.04 -25.60
N PHE A 46 -9.58 -1.39 -24.35
CA PHE A 46 -8.25 -1.46 -23.78
C PHE A 46 -8.03 -2.83 -23.11
N PRO A 47 -6.79 -3.34 -23.09
CA PRO A 47 -6.46 -4.45 -22.21
C PRO A 47 -6.61 -3.99 -20.75
N GLN A 48 -7.48 -4.67 -19.99
CA GLN A 48 -7.65 -4.37 -18.57
C GLN A 48 -6.36 -4.68 -17.82
N ALA A 49 -5.69 -3.66 -17.28
CA ALA A 49 -4.55 -3.86 -16.40
C ALA A 49 -5.03 -4.43 -15.05
N GLU A 50 -4.43 -5.53 -14.60
CA GLU A 50 -4.68 -6.11 -13.28
C GLU A 50 -4.46 -5.04 -12.19
N GLY A 51 -5.31 -5.04 -11.15
CA GLY A 51 -5.23 -4.04 -10.07
C GLY A 51 -5.76 -2.65 -10.43
N SER A 52 -6.38 -2.46 -11.62
CA SER A 52 -7.06 -1.22 -11.96
C SER A 52 -8.39 -1.05 -11.24
N VAL A 53 -8.70 0.18 -10.85
CA VAL A 53 -10.06 0.55 -10.44
C VAL A 53 -10.89 0.81 -11.68
N THR A 54 -12.00 0.08 -11.82
CA THR A 54 -12.93 0.23 -12.94
C THR A 54 -14.20 0.93 -12.49
N VAL A 55 -14.64 1.93 -13.27
CA VAL A 55 -15.94 2.60 -13.09
C VAL A 55 -16.73 2.43 -14.38
N VAL A 56 -17.95 1.92 -14.27
CA VAL A 56 -18.85 1.73 -15.41
C VAL A 56 -19.99 2.72 -15.31
N THR A 57 -20.24 3.45 -16.39
CA THR A 57 -21.40 4.33 -16.55
C THR A 57 -22.19 3.92 -17.79
N ALA A 58 -23.34 4.56 -18.01
CA ALA A 58 -24.13 4.32 -19.23
C ALA A 58 -23.41 4.80 -20.52
N ALA A 59 -22.50 5.76 -20.40
CA ALA A 59 -21.83 6.38 -21.55
C ALA A 59 -20.44 5.80 -21.83
N CYS A 60 -19.74 5.32 -20.80
CA CYS A 60 -18.38 4.80 -20.93
C CYS A 60 -17.98 3.92 -19.75
N ARG A 61 -16.86 3.23 -19.92
CA ARG A 61 -16.15 2.52 -18.87
C ARG A 61 -14.77 3.11 -18.67
N GLY A 62 -14.48 3.58 -17.46
CA GLY A 62 -13.19 4.15 -17.08
C GLY A 62 -12.32 3.16 -16.32
N TYR A 63 -11.02 3.14 -16.59
CA TYR A 63 -10.01 2.36 -15.86
C TYR A 63 -8.92 3.27 -15.32
N LEU A 64 -8.57 3.04 -14.05
CA LEU A 64 -7.51 3.74 -13.36
C LEU A 64 -6.49 2.72 -12.85
N PRO A 65 -5.38 2.47 -13.55
CA PRO A 65 -4.31 1.64 -13.04
C PRO A 65 -3.77 2.22 -11.73
N MET A 66 -3.81 1.41 -10.68
CA MET A 66 -3.39 1.84 -9.34
C MET A 66 -1.89 1.70 -9.14
N ASP A 67 -1.20 0.99 -10.02
CA ASP A 67 0.24 0.73 -9.95
C ASP A 67 1.10 2.00 -10.03
N ASP A 68 0.62 3.04 -10.72
CA ASP A 68 1.28 4.35 -10.77
C ASP A 68 0.91 5.27 -9.59
N LEU A 69 -0.19 4.96 -8.90
CA LEU A 69 -0.80 5.81 -7.88
C LEU A 69 -0.39 5.42 -6.46
N VAL A 70 -0.19 4.13 -6.21
CA VAL A 70 0.42 3.61 -4.98
C VAL A 70 1.90 3.48 -5.23
N ASP A 71 2.73 4.26 -4.53
CA ASP A 71 4.19 4.13 -4.62
C ASP A 71 4.64 2.84 -3.91
N LYS A 72 4.37 1.69 -4.53
CA LYS A 72 4.68 0.36 -3.98
C LYS A 72 6.16 0.27 -3.63
N LYS A 73 7.04 0.93 -4.39
CA LYS A 73 8.48 0.96 -4.11
C LYS A 73 8.79 1.75 -2.85
N ALA A 74 8.26 2.97 -2.70
CA ALA A 74 8.45 3.76 -1.49
C ALA A 74 7.80 3.11 -0.27
N GLU A 75 6.62 2.53 -0.42
CA GLU A 75 5.91 1.85 0.66
C GLU A 75 6.60 0.55 1.07
N THR A 76 7.07 -0.24 0.11
CA THR A 76 7.92 -1.41 0.38
C THR A 76 9.19 -0.99 1.10
N ALA A 77 9.86 0.09 0.66
CA ALA A 77 11.07 0.58 1.31
C ALA A 77 10.81 1.07 2.75
N ARG A 78 9.70 1.78 2.98
CA ARG A 78 9.25 2.23 4.31
C ARG A 78 8.99 1.04 5.24
N LEU A 79 8.16 0.10 4.80
CA LEU A 79 7.80 -1.09 5.57
C LEU A 79 9.01 -2.01 5.81
N THR A 80 9.91 -2.16 4.84
CA THR A 80 11.16 -2.92 5.02
C THR A 80 12.03 -2.29 6.10
N LYS A 81 12.18 -0.96 6.10
CA LYS A 81 12.93 -0.24 7.14
C LYS A 81 12.29 -0.40 8.51
N GLU A 82 10.96 -0.34 8.60
CA GLU A 82 10.23 -0.57 9.84
C GLU A 82 10.38 -2.02 10.34
N LEU A 83 10.32 -2.99 9.42
CA LEU A 83 10.53 -4.41 9.69
C LEU A 83 11.91 -4.67 10.27
N GLU A 84 12.97 -4.11 9.68
CA GLU A 84 14.33 -4.23 10.20
C GLU A 84 14.46 -3.67 11.61
N GLY A 85 13.83 -2.52 11.88
CA GLY A 85 13.80 -1.93 13.21
C GLY A 85 13.11 -2.83 14.24
N ALA A 86 11.91 -3.34 13.89
CA ALA A 86 11.14 -4.22 14.75
C ALA A 86 11.85 -5.56 15.00
N LYS A 87 12.49 -6.15 13.98
CA LYS A 87 13.29 -7.39 14.10
C LYS A 87 14.50 -7.20 15.02
N LYS A 88 15.21 -6.07 14.94
CA LYS A 88 16.33 -5.77 15.84
C LYS A 88 15.88 -5.62 17.30
N GLN A 89 14.75 -4.95 17.53
CA GLN A 89 14.16 -4.82 18.86
C GLN A 89 13.72 -6.17 19.42
N LEU A 90 13.09 -7.00 18.58
CA LEU A 90 12.66 -8.34 18.95
C LEU A 90 13.86 -9.22 19.32
N ALA A 91 14.90 -9.25 18.49
CA ALA A 91 16.12 -10.02 18.76
C ALA A 91 16.77 -9.61 20.09
N THR A 92 16.76 -8.31 20.43
CA THR A 92 17.27 -7.82 21.72
C THR A 92 16.43 -8.30 22.89
N ALA A 93 15.10 -8.32 22.75
CA ALA A 93 14.20 -8.82 23.79
C ALA A 93 14.35 -10.34 23.97
N GLU A 94 14.45 -11.09 22.88
CA GLU A 94 14.65 -12.54 22.89
C GLU A 94 16.02 -12.92 23.46
N ALA A 95 17.08 -12.19 23.12
CA ALA A 95 18.41 -12.40 23.70
C ALA A 95 18.41 -12.19 25.23
N LYS A 96 17.65 -11.22 25.75
CA LYS A 96 17.46 -11.05 27.20
C LYS A 96 16.72 -12.24 27.82
N LEU A 97 15.70 -12.76 27.14
CA LEU A 97 14.94 -13.93 27.60
C LEU A 97 15.70 -15.26 27.47
N GLN A 98 16.71 -15.34 26.61
CA GLN A 98 17.61 -16.50 26.50
C GLN A 98 18.78 -16.44 27.49
N ASN A 99 19.08 -15.26 28.03
CA ASN A 99 20.17 -15.09 28.98
C ASN A 99 19.77 -15.63 30.36
N GLU A 100 20.26 -16.82 30.71
CA GLU A 100 20.01 -17.47 32.00
C GLU A 100 20.38 -16.59 33.20
N LYS A 101 21.40 -15.72 33.09
CA LYS A 101 21.77 -14.77 34.15
C LYS A 101 20.71 -13.68 34.34
N PHE A 102 20.00 -13.30 33.28
CA PHE A 102 18.89 -12.37 33.37
C PHE A 102 17.66 -13.05 33.96
N ILE A 103 17.31 -14.25 33.49
CA ILE A 103 16.15 -15.00 34.02
C ILE A 103 16.32 -15.33 35.51
N SER A 104 17.53 -15.71 35.93
CA SER A 104 17.81 -16.10 37.33
C SER A 104 17.94 -14.94 38.31
N LYS A 105 18.24 -13.72 37.83
CA LYS A 105 18.49 -12.54 38.71
C LYS A 105 17.45 -11.44 38.58
N ALA A 106 16.73 -11.36 37.47
CA ALA A 106 15.73 -10.33 37.27
C ALA A 106 14.46 -10.65 38.06
N PRO A 107 13.79 -9.64 38.64
CA PRO A 107 12.47 -9.80 39.24
C PRO A 107 11.44 -10.31 38.21
N GLN A 108 10.46 -11.10 38.67
CA GLN A 108 9.45 -11.71 37.80
C GLN A 108 8.68 -10.68 36.96
N ASN A 109 8.32 -9.53 37.55
CA ASN A 109 7.64 -8.45 36.83
C ASN A 109 8.47 -7.87 35.65
N VAL A 110 9.80 -7.87 35.77
CA VAL A 110 10.71 -7.44 34.69
C VAL A 110 10.75 -8.51 33.60
N ILE A 111 10.83 -9.78 33.97
CA ILE A 111 10.82 -10.91 33.02
C ILE A 111 9.51 -10.92 32.22
N ASP A 112 8.38 -10.78 32.90
CA ASP A 112 7.06 -10.75 32.28
C ASP A 112 6.91 -9.53 31.35
N GLY A 113 7.40 -8.36 31.77
CA GLY A 113 7.43 -7.18 30.90
C GLY A 113 8.27 -7.37 29.63
N VAL A 114 9.41 -8.06 29.70
CA VAL A 114 10.21 -8.39 28.51
C VAL A 114 9.50 -9.42 27.63
N LYS A 115 8.83 -10.43 28.21
CA LYS A 115 8.02 -11.41 27.46
C LYS A 115 6.87 -10.74 26.72
N ASP A 116 6.13 -9.87 27.38
CA ASP A 116 5.03 -9.11 26.77
C ASP A 116 5.52 -8.21 25.65
N ASN A 117 6.65 -7.54 25.85
CA ASN A 117 7.27 -6.73 24.81
C ASN A 117 7.71 -7.57 23.61
N ALA A 118 8.32 -8.74 23.84
CA ALA A 118 8.69 -9.66 22.77
C ALA A 118 7.46 -10.16 21.99
N ALA A 119 6.36 -10.49 22.68
CA ALA A 119 5.11 -10.90 22.05
C ALA A 119 4.53 -9.79 21.15
N LYS A 120 4.46 -8.55 21.66
CA LYS A 120 3.99 -7.39 20.87
C LYS A 120 4.87 -7.13 19.65
N LEU A 121 6.19 -7.26 19.80
CA LEU A 121 7.13 -7.09 18.69
C LEU A 121 6.98 -8.19 17.64
N ARG A 122 6.72 -9.45 18.03
CA ARG A 122 6.42 -10.53 17.07
C ARG A 122 5.15 -10.26 16.28
N GLU A 123 4.06 -9.87 16.96
CA GLU A 123 2.81 -9.51 16.27
C GLU A 123 3.04 -8.36 15.29
N LYS A 124 3.77 -7.32 15.72
CA LYS A 124 4.13 -6.21 14.84
C LYS A 124 4.93 -6.65 13.62
N VAL A 125 5.93 -7.50 13.79
CA VAL A 125 6.72 -8.07 12.69
C VAL A 125 5.81 -8.84 11.72
N ARG A 126 4.92 -9.71 12.23
CA ARG A 126 3.98 -10.48 11.41
C ARG A 126 3.07 -9.57 10.58
N MET A 127 2.48 -8.55 11.20
CA MET A 127 1.59 -7.61 10.49
C MET A 127 2.31 -6.85 9.37
N ILE A 128 3.58 -6.47 9.60
CA ILE A 128 4.39 -5.79 8.57
C ILE A 128 4.74 -6.75 7.42
N GLU A 129 5.07 -8.01 7.73
CA GLU A 129 5.36 -9.04 6.72
C GLU A 129 4.11 -9.38 5.88
N GLU A 130 2.93 -9.49 6.49
CA GLU A 130 1.65 -9.65 5.80
C GLU A 130 1.37 -8.45 4.88
N SER A 131 1.62 -7.23 5.36
CA SER A 131 1.43 -6.01 4.56
C SER A 131 2.39 -5.92 3.38
N LEU A 132 3.65 -6.35 3.56
CA LEU A 132 4.64 -6.44 2.49
C LEU A 132 4.27 -7.49 1.45
N ALA A 133 3.74 -8.65 1.87
CA ALA A 133 3.27 -9.70 0.97
C ALA A 133 2.05 -9.26 0.15
N ALA A 134 1.17 -8.43 0.71
CA ALA A 134 0.03 -7.87 -0.01
C ALA A 134 0.41 -6.75 -1.02
N LEU A 135 1.62 -6.21 -0.93
CA LEU A 135 2.14 -5.19 -1.85
C LEU A 135 2.94 -5.77 -3.02
N GLY A 136 3.38 -7.02 -2.93
CA GLY A 136 4.08 -7.77 -3.98
C GLY A 136 3.11 -8.38 -4.99
#